data_AF-A0A949JPP2-F1
#
_entry.id   AF-A0A949JPP2-F1
#
_cell.length_a   1.000
_cell.length_b   1.000
_cell.length_c   1.000
_cell.angle_alpha   90.00
_cell.angle_beta   90.00
_cell.angle_gamma   90.00
#
_symmetry.space_group_name_H-M   'P 1'
#
loop_
_entity.id
_entity.type
_entity.pdbx_description
1 polymer ?
#
loop_
_entity_poly.entity_id
_entity_poly.type
_entity_poly.pdbx_seq_one_letter_code
_entity_poly.pdbx_strand_id
1 'polypeptide(L)'
;MEQEQRQDDIIIPELEGEIEAYLFASDAPISPSRLQSMTGVTSVKDVKKAVGSLENFYRQHNRSFGIVEVAGGYQLVTLPEYADRVARLFKSRRKARLSRPALETLAIIAYKQPINRLAMEAIRGVNCDGVLTTLIDRELVTISGRGEGVGKPYLYSTTTKFLEYLGLKDYRELPDMVELEKNLMDLELIPRPHDGAENDSSPTEMDRNITSENEIPDASQADTGSSVDSGDDSNEKAESVMEDEDSRQDADESGESQDLSTDTEADVEDGKNAIQ
;
A
#
# COMPACT_ATOMS: atom_id res chain seq x y z
N MET A 1 38.48 -26.71 -10.56
CA MET A 1 37.24 -26.90 -11.33
C MET A 1 36.36 -27.89 -10.57
N GLU A 2 35.92 -27.53 -9.36
CA GLU A 2 35.35 -28.49 -8.39
C GLU A 2 34.02 -28.01 -7.75
N GLN A 3 33.37 -26.98 -8.32
CA GLN A 3 32.11 -26.45 -7.78
C GLN A 3 30.86 -26.89 -8.57
N GLU A 4 31.01 -27.72 -9.60
CA GLU A 4 29.98 -27.94 -10.63
C GLU A 4 29.22 -29.29 -10.49
N GLN A 5 29.39 -30.01 -9.36
CA GLN A 5 28.82 -31.36 -9.14
C GLN A 5 28.01 -31.52 -7.84
N ARG A 6 27.56 -30.43 -7.21
CA ARG A 6 26.66 -30.49 -6.03
C ARG A 6 25.16 -30.38 -6.38
N GLN A 7 24.80 -30.43 -7.66
CA GLN A 7 23.48 -30.01 -8.15
C GLN A 7 22.37 -31.07 -8.03
N ASP A 8 22.71 -32.36 -8.17
CA ASP A 8 21.70 -33.40 -8.48
C ASP A 8 21.06 -34.09 -7.26
N ASP A 9 21.65 -33.97 -6.06
CA ASP A 9 21.19 -34.63 -4.82
C ASP A 9 20.99 -33.62 -3.66
N ILE A 10 20.21 -32.55 -3.86
CA ILE A 10 19.72 -31.75 -2.73
C ILE A 10 18.63 -32.57 -2.01
N ILE A 11 19.08 -33.33 -1.00
CA ILE A 11 18.24 -34.11 -0.10
C ILE A 11 17.23 -33.17 0.57
N ILE A 12 15.93 -33.51 0.50
CA ILE A 12 14.82 -32.62 0.92
C ILE A 12 15.02 -31.99 2.32
N PRO A 13 15.48 -32.73 3.36
CA PRO A 13 15.91 -32.15 4.64
C PRO A 13 16.95 -31.00 4.59
N GLU A 14 17.93 -31.03 3.66
CA GLU A 14 18.92 -29.95 3.49
C GLU A 14 18.24 -28.71 2.86
N LEU A 15 17.38 -28.93 1.87
CA LEU A 15 16.56 -27.88 1.24
C LEU A 15 15.60 -27.21 2.23
N GLU A 16 14.97 -27.99 3.11
CA GLU A 16 14.10 -27.48 4.18
C GLU A 16 14.88 -26.58 5.15
N GLY A 17 16.09 -26.99 5.56
CA GLY A 17 16.96 -26.18 6.41
C GLY A 17 17.45 -24.88 5.76
N GLU A 18 17.81 -24.92 4.47
CA GLU A 18 18.18 -23.70 3.71
C GLU A 18 17.00 -22.73 3.60
N ILE A 19 15.81 -23.23 3.25
CA ILE A 19 14.60 -22.39 3.12
C ILE A 19 14.20 -21.81 4.48
N GLU A 20 14.25 -22.57 5.58
CA GLU A 20 14.01 -22.05 6.93
C GLU A 20 15.00 -20.93 7.26
N ALA A 21 16.30 -21.12 6.99
CA ALA A 21 17.32 -20.11 7.22
C ALA A 21 17.09 -18.82 6.42
N TYR A 22 16.76 -18.92 5.13
CA TYR A 22 16.46 -17.74 4.30
C TYR A 22 15.19 -17.01 4.77
N LEU A 23 14.12 -17.74 5.12
CA LEU A 23 12.87 -17.15 5.61
C LEU A 23 13.00 -16.56 7.02
N PHE A 24 13.90 -17.10 7.86
CA PHE A 24 14.20 -16.55 9.18
C PHE A 24 15.07 -15.28 9.12
N ALA A 25 16.00 -15.20 8.16
CA ALA A 25 16.88 -14.05 7.99
C ALA A 25 16.23 -12.85 7.27
N SER A 26 15.13 -13.08 6.53
CA SER A 26 14.45 -12.03 5.73
C SER A 26 13.39 -11.27 6.53
N ASP A 27 13.35 -9.95 6.36
CA ASP A 27 12.30 -9.08 6.91
C ASP A 27 11.11 -8.86 5.95
N ALA A 28 11.22 -9.35 4.71
CA ALA A 28 10.19 -9.28 3.67
C ALA A 28 9.86 -10.68 3.07
N PRO A 29 8.70 -10.86 2.41
CA PRO A 29 8.37 -12.11 1.72
C PRO A 29 9.33 -12.44 0.57
N ILE A 30 9.76 -13.70 0.48
CA ILE A 30 10.64 -14.18 -0.60
C ILE A 30 9.82 -14.97 -1.62
N SER A 31 9.89 -14.61 -2.91
CA SER A 31 9.15 -15.33 -3.95
C SER A 31 9.65 -16.77 -4.14
N PRO A 32 8.79 -17.74 -4.52
CA PRO A 32 9.19 -19.12 -4.77
C PRO A 32 10.30 -19.25 -5.83
N SER A 33 10.28 -18.39 -6.86
CA SER A 33 11.32 -18.32 -7.88
C SER A 33 12.65 -17.80 -7.35
N ARG A 34 12.65 -16.86 -6.38
CA ARG A 34 13.90 -16.38 -5.78
C ARG A 34 14.48 -17.40 -4.82
N LEU A 35 13.66 -18.09 -4.02
CA LEU A 35 14.10 -19.24 -3.23
C LEU A 35 14.70 -20.33 -4.13
N GLN A 36 14.08 -20.64 -5.26
CA GLN A 36 14.61 -21.58 -6.26
C GLN A 36 16.02 -21.17 -6.73
N SER A 37 16.22 -19.92 -7.12
CA SER A 37 17.53 -19.42 -7.56
C SER A 37 18.59 -19.41 -6.46
N MET A 38 18.18 -19.31 -5.18
CA MET A 38 19.09 -19.27 -4.03
C MET A 38 19.49 -20.68 -3.55
N THR A 39 18.59 -21.66 -3.61
CA THR A 39 18.87 -23.06 -3.25
C THR A 39 19.41 -23.90 -4.41
N GLY A 40 19.34 -23.38 -5.65
CA GLY A 40 19.80 -24.08 -6.85
C GLY A 40 18.87 -25.20 -7.35
N VAL A 41 17.69 -25.38 -6.76
CA VAL A 41 16.80 -26.50 -7.15
C VAL A 41 16.19 -26.33 -8.55
N THR A 42 16.08 -27.43 -9.28
CA THR A 42 15.61 -27.44 -10.68
C THR A 42 14.14 -27.02 -10.84
N SER A 43 13.31 -27.12 -9.80
CA SER A 43 11.89 -26.74 -9.87
C SER A 43 11.37 -25.93 -8.68
N VAL A 44 10.62 -24.88 -8.98
CA VAL A 44 9.74 -24.17 -8.02
C VAL A 44 8.79 -25.14 -7.30
N LYS A 45 8.41 -26.27 -7.92
CA LYS A 45 7.55 -27.28 -7.28
C LYS A 45 8.20 -27.87 -6.03
N ASP A 46 9.52 -28.02 -6.01
CA ASP A 46 10.24 -28.64 -4.90
C ASP A 46 10.43 -27.66 -3.74
N VAL A 47 10.65 -26.37 -4.04
CA VAL A 47 10.52 -25.27 -3.06
C VAL A 47 9.13 -25.31 -2.39
N LYS A 48 8.05 -25.40 -3.18
CA LYS A 48 6.68 -25.46 -2.63
C LYS A 48 6.42 -26.69 -1.77
N LYS A 49 7.00 -27.86 -2.12
CA LYS A 49 6.93 -29.07 -1.28
C LYS A 49 7.65 -28.85 0.06
N ALA A 50 8.90 -28.38 0.03
CA ALA A 50 9.72 -28.15 1.22
C ALA A 50 9.07 -27.11 2.17
N VAL A 51 8.52 -26.02 1.64
CA VAL A 51 7.73 -25.05 2.43
C VAL A 51 6.50 -25.71 3.07
N GLY A 52 5.78 -26.58 2.33
CA GLY A 52 4.67 -27.35 2.88
C GLY A 52 5.09 -28.36 3.95
N SER A 53 6.24 -29.00 3.82
CA SER A 53 6.83 -29.85 4.87
C SER A 53 7.13 -29.04 6.14
N LEU A 54 7.81 -27.89 6.00
CA LEU A 54 8.15 -27.00 7.11
C LEU A 54 6.89 -26.50 7.84
N GLU A 55 5.85 -26.08 7.11
CA GLU A 55 4.59 -25.64 7.71
C GLU A 55 3.93 -26.76 8.52
N ASN A 56 3.90 -27.99 7.99
CA ASN A 56 3.42 -29.17 8.70
C ASN A 56 4.28 -29.50 9.92
N PHE A 57 5.60 -29.40 9.80
CA PHE A 57 6.55 -29.63 10.89
C PHE A 57 6.33 -28.64 12.04
N TYR A 58 6.24 -27.33 11.75
CA TYR A 58 5.98 -26.30 12.76
C TYR A 58 4.64 -26.53 13.48
N ARG A 59 3.60 -26.89 12.72
CA ARG A 59 2.26 -27.20 13.24
C ARG A 59 2.27 -28.42 14.16
N GLN A 60 2.91 -29.53 13.74
CA GLN A 60 3.02 -30.76 14.55
C GLN A 60 3.82 -30.55 15.85
N HIS A 61 4.82 -29.67 15.83
CA HIS A 61 5.69 -29.37 16.98
C HIS A 61 5.20 -28.18 17.82
N ASN A 62 3.97 -27.68 17.60
CA ASN A 62 3.36 -26.56 18.32
C ASN A 62 4.28 -25.32 18.42
N ARG A 63 4.93 -24.95 17.31
CA ARG A 63 5.76 -23.74 17.25
C ARG A 63 4.91 -22.47 17.36
N SER A 64 5.47 -21.41 17.94
CA SER A 64 4.81 -20.10 18.08
C SER A 64 4.85 -19.24 16.81
N PHE A 65 5.39 -19.78 15.72
CA PHE A 65 5.53 -19.17 14.42
C PHE A 65 5.19 -20.18 13.31
N GLY A 66 4.90 -19.67 12.12
CA GLY A 66 4.65 -20.46 10.92
C GLY A 66 5.01 -19.70 9.66
N ILE A 67 4.87 -20.33 8.50
CA ILE A 67 5.05 -19.69 7.19
C ILE A 67 3.69 -19.21 6.69
N VAL A 68 3.64 -17.99 6.19
CA VAL A 68 2.50 -17.47 5.43
C VAL A 68 2.93 -17.15 3.99
N GLU A 69 1.98 -17.27 3.07
CA GLU A 69 2.14 -16.78 1.70
C GLU A 69 1.53 -15.37 1.64
N VAL A 70 2.32 -14.37 1.26
CA VAL A 70 1.94 -12.95 1.21
C VAL A 70 2.61 -12.32 -0.01
N ALA A 71 1.86 -11.55 -0.78
CA ALA A 71 2.31 -10.84 -1.98
C ALA A 71 3.07 -11.74 -3.00
N GLY A 72 2.64 -12.99 -3.14
CA GLY A 72 3.26 -14.02 -4.00
C GLY A 72 4.57 -14.59 -3.49
N GLY A 73 4.98 -14.30 -2.25
CA GLY A 73 6.16 -14.84 -1.57
C GLY A 73 5.84 -15.52 -0.24
N TYR A 74 6.83 -16.19 0.34
CA TYR A 74 6.74 -16.81 1.66
C TYR A 74 7.43 -15.94 2.72
N GLN A 75 6.86 -15.87 3.92
CA GLN A 75 7.46 -15.17 5.07
C GLN A 75 7.22 -15.96 6.36
N LEU A 76 8.22 -15.98 7.26
CA LEU A 76 8.07 -16.52 8.60
C LEU A 76 7.42 -15.48 9.52
N VAL A 77 6.31 -15.83 10.18
CA VAL A 77 5.55 -14.92 11.06
C VAL A 77 5.13 -15.59 12.36
N THR A 78 5.00 -14.81 13.43
CA THR A 78 4.42 -15.29 14.70
C THR A 78 2.93 -15.60 14.54
N LEU A 79 2.43 -16.68 15.15
CA LEU A 79 1.02 -17.04 15.04
C LEU A 79 0.09 -15.96 15.64
N PRO A 80 -1.14 -15.75 15.11
CA PRO A 80 -2.05 -14.70 15.57
C PRO A 80 -2.37 -14.71 17.07
N GLU A 81 -2.37 -15.89 17.70
CA GLU A 81 -2.55 -16.08 19.15
C GLU A 81 -1.54 -15.30 20.01
N TYR A 82 -0.36 -15.01 19.47
CA TYR A 82 0.69 -14.26 20.14
C TYR A 82 0.69 -12.76 19.79
N ALA A 83 -0.18 -12.30 18.88
CA ALA A 83 -0.15 -10.94 18.34
C ALA A 83 -0.16 -9.84 19.42
N ASP A 84 -1.04 -9.95 20.43
CA ASP A 84 -1.08 -8.99 21.55
C ASP A 84 0.16 -9.02 22.43
N ARG A 85 0.85 -10.17 22.52
CA ARG A 85 2.09 -10.32 23.30
C ARG A 85 3.25 -9.69 22.54
N VAL A 86 3.37 -10.00 21.26
CA VAL A 86 4.39 -9.46 20.34
C VAL A 86 4.21 -7.95 20.15
N ALA A 87 2.99 -7.46 20.00
CA ALA A 87 2.70 -6.03 19.87
C ALA A 87 3.16 -5.18 21.08
N ARG A 88 3.32 -5.77 22.27
CA ARG A 88 3.87 -5.07 23.44
C ARG A 88 5.37 -4.78 23.31
N LEU A 89 6.12 -5.61 22.58
CA LEU A 89 7.55 -5.41 22.31
C LEU A 89 7.79 -4.16 21.45
N PHE A 90 6.89 -3.89 20.50
CA PHE A 90 7.05 -2.82 19.50
C PHE A 90 6.31 -1.52 19.83
N LYS A 91 5.89 -1.30 21.10
CA LYS A 91 5.09 -0.12 21.50
C LYS A 91 5.66 1.23 21.04
N SER A 92 6.98 1.40 21.10
CA SER A 92 7.67 2.63 20.68
C SER A 92 8.04 2.70 19.19
N ARG A 93 7.76 1.66 18.40
CA ARG A 93 8.14 1.56 16.97
C ARG A 93 6.94 1.28 16.05
N ARG A 94 5.71 1.57 16.48
CA ARG A 94 4.51 1.43 15.65
C ARG A 94 4.51 2.51 14.55
N LYS A 95 4.67 2.09 13.28
CA LYS A 95 4.36 2.93 12.11
C LYS A 95 2.92 3.46 12.26
N ALA A 96 2.69 4.75 11.99
CA ALA A 96 1.38 5.36 12.11
C ALA A 96 0.34 4.60 11.24
N ARG A 97 -0.83 4.29 11.79
CA ARG A 97 -1.92 3.68 11.01
C ARG A 97 -2.38 4.63 9.91
N LEU A 98 -2.82 4.10 8.77
CA LEU A 98 -3.52 4.91 7.77
C LEU A 98 -4.77 5.52 8.40
N SER A 99 -5.03 6.79 8.11
CA SER A 99 -6.27 7.47 8.49
C SER A 99 -7.45 6.92 7.68
N ARG A 100 -8.68 7.15 8.16
CA ARG A 100 -9.89 6.72 7.43
C ARG A 100 -9.94 7.28 5.98
N PRO A 101 -9.69 8.57 5.71
CA PRO A 101 -9.60 9.09 4.33
C PRO A 101 -8.52 8.43 3.47
N ALA A 102 -7.41 7.98 4.08
CA ALA A 102 -6.35 7.27 3.38
C ALA A 102 -6.75 5.83 3.02
N LEU A 103 -7.44 5.13 3.92
CA LEU A 103 -8.01 3.80 3.64
C LEU A 103 -9.10 3.86 2.55
N GLU A 104 -9.98 4.86 2.61
CA GLU A 104 -11.02 5.08 1.59
C GLU A 104 -10.40 5.32 0.19
N THR A 105 -9.37 6.17 0.11
CA THR A 105 -8.68 6.44 -1.16
C THR A 105 -7.91 5.22 -1.66
N LEU A 106 -7.23 4.49 -0.77
CA LEU A 106 -6.49 3.28 -1.10
C LEU A 106 -7.41 2.16 -1.61
N ALA A 107 -8.60 2.00 -1.01
CA ALA A 107 -9.61 1.04 -1.47
C ALA A 107 -10.10 1.39 -2.88
N ILE A 108 -10.40 2.66 -3.17
CA ILE A 108 -10.80 3.10 -4.51
C ILE A 108 -9.72 2.75 -5.55
N ILE A 109 -8.44 2.95 -5.23
CA ILE A 109 -7.33 2.58 -6.12
C ILE A 109 -7.28 1.07 -6.33
N ALA A 110 -7.27 0.28 -5.25
CA ALA A 110 -7.19 -1.18 -5.33
C ALA A 110 -8.29 -1.80 -6.22
N TYR A 111 -9.50 -1.26 -6.15
CA TYR A 111 -10.69 -1.77 -6.86
C TYR A 111 -10.96 -1.14 -8.23
N LYS A 112 -10.35 0.00 -8.57
CA LYS A 112 -10.57 0.72 -9.85
C LYS A 112 -9.29 0.95 -10.66
N GLN A 113 -8.15 0.43 -10.22
CA GLN A 113 -6.88 0.58 -10.92
C GLN A 113 -6.91 0.02 -12.36
N PRO A 114 -6.20 0.64 -13.30
CA PRO A 114 -5.47 1.92 -13.17
C PRO A 114 -6.43 3.13 -13.19
N ILE A 115 -6.37 4.00 -12.18
CA ILE A 115 -7.30 5.14 -12.03
C ILE A 115 -6.56 6.49 -11.98
N ASN A 116 -7.14 7.55 -12.54
CA ASN A 116 -6.58 8.91 -12.46
C ASN A 116 -7.08 9.71 -11.25
N ARG A 117 -6.36 10.79 -10.91
CA ARG A 117 -6.65 11.67 -9.77
C ARG A 117 -8.08 12.21 -9.75
N LEU A 118 -8.54 12.77 -10.87
CA LEU A 118 -9.85 13.41 -10.98
C LEU A 118 -11.00 12.41 -10.82
N ALA A 119 -10.84 11.18 -11.32
CA ALA A 119 -11.82 10.11 -11.13
C ALA A 119 -11.93 9.68 -9.65
N MET A 120 -10.81 9.66 -8.91
CA MET A 120 -10.84 9.41 -7.46
C MET A 120 -11.53 10.53 -6.68
N GLU A 121 -11.26 11.79 -7.02
CA GLU A 121 -11.94 12.95 -6.42
C GLU A 121 -13.45 12.93 -6.70
N ALA A 122 -13.86 12.56 -7.92
CA ALA A 122 -15.27 12.42 -8.29
C ALA A 122 -16.00 11.30 -7.50
N ILE A 123 -15.31 10.20 -7.18
CA ILE A 123 -15.88 9.12 -6.34
C ILE A 123 -15.95 9.53 -4.87
N ARG A 124 -14.92 10.24 -4.35
CA ARG A 124 -14.86 10.66 -2.94
C ARG A 124 -15.65 11.92 -2.61
N GLY A 125 -15.99 12.74 -3.61
CA GLY A 125 -16.59 14.07 -3.43
C GLY A 125 -15.66 15.12 -2.81
N VAL A 126 -14.40 14.79 -2.52
CA VAL A 126 -13.40 15.68 -1.89
C VAL A 126 -12.00 15.42 -2.43
N ASN A 127 -11.12 16.42 -2.32
CA ASN A 127 -9.72 16.33 -2.75
C ASN A 127 -8.96 15.14 -2.09
N CYS A 128 -7.99 14.59 -2.83
CA CYS A 128 -7.18 13.45 -2.38
C CYS A 128 -5.66 13.67 -2.47
N ASP A 129 -5.17 14.88 -2.74
CA ASP A 129 -3.74 15.12 -3.08
C ASP A 129 -2.77 14.78 -1.95
N GLY A 130 -3.01 15.31 -0.74
CA GLY A 130 -2.20 15.00 0.43
C GLY A 130 -2.28 13.52 0.84
N VAL A 131 -3.41 12.87 0.55
CA VAL A 131 -3.59 11.43 0.77
C VAL A 131 -2.78 10.62 -0.25
N LEU A 132 -2.82 10.97 -1.53
CA LEU A 132 -2.04 10.31 -2.58
C LEU A 132 -0.54 10.42 -2.32
N THR A 133 -0.07 11.62 -1.95
CA THR A 133 1.32 11.83 -1.52
C THR A 133 1.69 10.87 -0.38
N THR A 134 0.88 10.84 0.68
CA THR A 134 1.07 9.93 1.82
C THR A 134 1.05 8.43 1.44
N LEU A 135 0.25 8.03 0.44
CA LEU A 135 0.17 6.63 -0.01
C LEU A 135 1.36 6.24 -0.91
N ILE A 136 1.90 7.19 -1.67
CA ILE A 136 3.10 7.02 -2.51
C ILE A 136 4.36 7.00 -1.65
N ASP A 137 4.50 7.93 -0.70
CA ASP A 137 5.62 7.98 0.26
C ASP A 137 5.73 6.72 1.13
N ARG A 138 4.61 6.00 1.29
CA ARG A 138 4.52 4.71 2.00
C ARG A 138 4.59 3.50 1.08
N GLU A 139 4.91 3.72 -0.19
CA GLU A 139 5.04 2.73 -1.26
C GLU A 139 3.78 1.89 -1.53
N LEU A 140 2.61 2.24 -0.97
CA LEU A 140 1.37 1.46 -1.14
C LEU A 140 0.72 1.66 -2.52
N VAL A 141 0.99 2.82 -3.12
CA VAL A 141 0.48 3.25 -4.42
C VAL A 141 1.66 3.72 -5.27
N THR A 142 1.62 3.46 -6.57
CA THR A 142 2.59 3.96 -7.55
C THR A 142 1.89 4.54 -8.78
N ILE A 143 2.64 5.29 -9.58
CA ILE A 143 2.20 5.78 -10.89
C ILE A 143 2.42 4.64 -11.91
N SER A 144 1.34 4.03 -12.38
CA SER A 144 1.38 2.93 -13.36
C SER A 144 1.45 3.41 -14.82
N GLY A 145 1.23 4.70 -15.07
CA GLY A 145 1.38 5.28 -16.40
C GLY A 145 0.75 6.66 -16.55
N ARG A 146 0.43 7.02 -17.78
CA ARG A 146 -0.36 8.21 -18.12
C ARG A 146 -1.58 7.80 -18.94
N GLY A 147 -2.73 8.34 -18.58
CA GLY A 147 -4.01 8.06 -19.23
C GLY A 147 -4.23 8.89 -20.49
N GLU A 148 -5.21 8.46 -21.26
CA GLU A 148 -5.70 9.20 -22.43
C GLU A 148 -6.59 10.37 -22.00
N GLY A 149 -6.49 11.49 -22.71
CA GLY A 149 -7.23 12.72 -22.42
C GLY A 149 -6.35 13.98 -22.35
N VAL A 150 -7.01 15.12 -22.13
CA VAL A 150 -6.34 16.43 -22.04
C VAL A 150 -5.35 16.44 -20.87
N GLY A 151 -4.12 16.87 -21.14
CA GLY A 151 -3.05 16.92 -20.15
C GLY A 151 -2.38 15.58 -19.80
N LYS A 152 -2.82 14.45 -20.39
CA LYS A 152 -2.27 13.09 -20.16
C LYS A 152 -2.08 12.77 -18.65
N PRO A 153 -3.16 12.75 -17.85
CA PRO A 153 -3.08 12.65 -16.40
C PRO A 153 -2.40 11.35 -15.94
N TYR A 154 -1.73 11.40 -14.79
CA TYR A 154 -1.16 10.20 -14.17
C TYR A 154 -2.23 9.18 -13.80
N LEU A 155 -1.91 7.91 -14.03
CA LEU A 155 -2.67 6.75 -13.57
C LEU A 155 -1.98 6.15 -12.35
N TYR A 156 -2.78 5.74 -11.37
CA TYR A 156 -2.34 5.18 -10.11
C TYR A 156 -2.82 3.73 -9.96
N SER A 157 -1.95 2.91 -9.36
CA SER A 157 -2.17 1.50 -9.06
C SER A 157 -1.54 1.14 -7.72
N THR A 158 -2.02 0.08 -7.08
CA THR A 158 -1.41 -0.49 -5.87
C THR A 158 -0.11 -1.23 -6.20
N THR A 159 0.73 -1.41 -5.19
CA THR A 159 2.03 -2.11 -5.30
C THR A 159 2.02 -3.47 -4.60
N THR A 160 3.13 -4.21 -4.67
CA THR A 160 3.38 -5.39 -3.83
C THR A 160 3.30 -5.05 -2.33
N LYS A 161 3.74 -3.85 -1.91
CA LYS A 161 3.67 -3.37 -0.52
C LYS A 161 2.24 -3.20 -0.02
N PHE A 162 1.27 -2.96 -0.89
CA PHE A 162 -0.15 -2.98 -0.53
C PHE A 162 -0.63 -4.39 -0.16
N LEU A 163 -0.25 -5.41 -0.92
CA LEU A 163 -0.55 -6.82 -0.61
C LEU A 163 0.14 -7.24 0.70
N GLU A 164 1.41 -6.85 0.91
CA GLU A 164 2.12 -7.04 2.18
C GLU A 164 1.40 -6.37 3.36
N TYR A 165 0.92 -5.12 3.18
CA TYR A 165 0.26 -4.35 4.23
C TYR A 165 -1.12 -4.94 4.62
N LEU A 166 -1.83 -5.55 3.68
CA LEU A 166 -3.09 -6.25 3.95
C LEU A 166 -2.89 -7.72 4.34
N GLY A 167 -1.70 -8.30 4.14
CA GLY A 167 -1.42 -9.71 4.37
C GLY A 167 -2.05 -10.65 3.33
N LEU A 168 -2.31 -10.17 2.12
CA LEU A 168 -2.93 -10.92 1.03
C LEU A 168 -1.87 -11.62 0.17
N LYS A 169 -2.18 -12.80 -0.36
CA LYS A 169 -1.34 -13.51 -1.34
C LYS A 169 -1.28 -12.76 -2.65
N ASP A 170 -2.43 -12.39 -3.19
CA ASP A 170 -2.58 -11.69 -4.45
C ASP A 170 -3.95 -10.99 -4.56
N TYR A 171 -4.16 -10.26 -5.65
CA TYR A 171 -5.36 -9.44 -5.86
C TYR A 171 -6.68 -10.21 -5.93
N ARG A 172 -6.67 -11.55 -6.11
CA ARG A 172 -7.88 -12.38 -6.14
C ARG A 172 -8.44 -12.69 -4.75
N GLU A 173 -7.69 -12.37 -3.69
CA GLU A 173 -8.16 -12.43 -2.30
C GLU A 173 -8.85 -11.13 -1.84
N LEU A 174 -8.93 -10.11 -2.70
CA LEU A 174 -9.79 -8.96 -2.45
C LEU A 174 -11.26 -9.38 -2.61
N PRO A 175 -12.15 -9.11 -1.63
CA PRO A 175 -13.57 -9.41 -1.75
C PRO A 175 -14.17 -8.78 -3.01
N ASP A 176 -14.99 -9.52 -3.76
CA ASP A 176 -15.67 -8.96 -4.94
C ASP A 176 -16.61 -7.82 -4.54
N MET A 177 -16.92 -6.89 -5.44
CA MET A 177 -17.78 -5.73 -5.15
C MET A 177 -19.14 -6.11 -4.55
N VAL A 178 -19.73 -7.21 -5.03
CA VAL A 178 -21.02 -7.75 -4.52
C VAL A 178 -20.87 -8.32 -3.10
N GLU A 179 -19.74 -8.95 -2.81
CA GLU A 179 -19.41 -9.46 -1.48
C GLU A 179 -19.12 -8.31 -0.51
N LEU A 180 -18.43 -7.27 -0.97
CA LEU A 180 -18.18 -6.04 -0.23
C LEU A 180 -19.49 -5.33 0.14
N GLU A 181 -20.42 -5.16 -0.80
CA GLU A 181 -21.74 -4.59 -0.52
C GLU A 181 -22.49 -5.40 0.56
N LYS A 182 -22.50 -6.73 0.45
CA LYS A 182 -23.12 -7.60 1.45
C LYS A 182 -22.45 -7.48 2.82
N ASN A 183 -21.13 -7.57 2.89
CA ASN A 183 -20.37 -7.45 4.14
C ASN A 183 -20.57 -6.07 4.80
N LEU A 184 -20.75 -5.00 4.01
CA LEU A 184 -21.08 -3.66 4.51
C LEU A 184 -22.52 -3.55 5.04
N MET A 185 -23.48 -4.31 4.49
CA MET A 185 -24.83 -4.44 5.05
C MET A 185 -24.82 -5.23 6.36
N ASP A 186 -24.07 -6.33 6.42
CA ASP A 186 -23.92 -7.18 7.61
C ASP A 186 -23.17 -6.46 8.77
N LEU A 187 -22.42 -5.39 8.48
CA LEU A 187 -21.68 -4.56 9.45
C LEU A 187 -22.47 -3.36 10.02
N GLU A 188 -23.77 -3.24 9.73
CA GLU A 188 -24.69 -2.21 10.24
C GLU A 188 -24.21 -0.74 10.10
N LEU A 189 -23.34 -0.43 9.12
CA LEU A 189 -22.75 0.92 8.98
C LEU A 189 -23.50 1.85 8.01
N ILE A 190 -24.62 1.39 7.45
CA ILE A 190 -25.53 2.20 6.63
C ILE A 190 -26.82 2.41 7.44
N PRO A 191 -27.10 3.62 7.96
CA PRO A 191 -28.42 3.94 8.48
C PRO A 191 -29.43 3.72 7.34
N ARG A 192 -30.43 2.86 7.56
CA ARG A 192 -31.52 2.69 6.59
C ARG A 192 -32.14 4.06 6.32
N PRO A 193 -32.34 4.49 5.07
CA PRO A 193 -33.20 5.65 4.82
C PRO A 193 -34.57 5.33 5.42
N HIS A 194 -34.98 6.14 6.40
CA HIS A 194 -36.21 5.91 7.13
C HIS A 194 -37.38 6.43 6.29
N ASP A 195 -37.78 5.64 5.29
CA ASP A 195 -38.93 5.95 4.45
C ASP A 195 -40.20 6.01 5.31
N GLY A 196 -40.90 7.15 5.21
CA GLY A 196 -42.36 7.22 5.28
C GLY A 196 -43.05 6.82 6.58
N ALA A 197 -43.14 7.76 7.51
CA ALA A 197 -44.36 8.11 8.25
C ALA A 197 -45.31 6.99 8.73
N GLU A 198 -45.27 6.70 10.03
CA GLU A 198 -46.51 6.50 10.80
C GLU A 198 -46.61 7.57 11.90
N ASN A 199 -47.74 8.27 11.88
CA ASN A 199 -48.08 9.35 12.80
C ASN A 199 -48.98 8.79 13.92
N ASP A 200 -48.40 8.43 15.07
CA ASP A 200 -49.19 8.20 16.28
C ASP A 200 -49.20 9.45 17.16
N SER A 201 -50.20 10.30 16.90
CA SER A 201 -50.53 11.44 17.74
C SER A 201 -51.50 11.02 18.85
N SER A 202 -50.99 10.79 20.07
CA SER A 202 -51.82 10.74 21.28
C SER A 202 -51.50 11.92 22.21
N PRO A 203 -52.44 12.88 22.41
CA PRO A 203 -52.19 14.07 23.19
C PRO A 203 -52.45 13.85 24.68
N THR A 204 -51.60 14.40 25.54
CA THR A 204 -51.90 14.58 26.98
C THR A 204 -52.14 16.07 27.24
N GLU A 205 -53.37 16.43 27.60
CA GLU A 205 -53.74 17.79 28.01
C GLU A 205 -53.41 18.07 29.48
N MET A 206 -53.45 19.37 29.83
CA MET A 206 -53.26 19.99 31.16
C MET A 206 -51.77 20.10 31.57
N ASP A 207 -51.26 21.29 31.88
CA ASP A 207 -51.89 22.34 32.72
C ASP A 207 -51.85 23.77 32.12
N ARG A 208 -52.65 24.70 32.68
CA ARG A 208 -52.81 26.10 32.21
C ARG A 208 -52.47 27.15 33.30
N ASN A 209 -51.67 28.15 32.94
CA ASN A 209 -51.64 29.52 33.51
C ASN A 209 -50.87 30.42 32.49
N ILE A 210 -51.33 31.54 31.91
CA ILE A 210 -52.02 32.75 32.41
C ILE A 210 -51.16 33.46 33.48
N THR A 211 -50.67 34.72 33.42
CA THR A 211 -50.53 35.87 32.46
C THR A 211 -49.37 36.79 33.00
N SER A 212 -48.86 37.91 32.43
CA SER A 212 -49.16 38.77 31.25
C SER A 212 -47.90 39.57 30.81
N GLU A 213 -47.90 40.05 29.55
CA GLU A 213 -47.42 41.37 29.03
C GLU A 213 -46.03 42.01 29.29
N ASN A 214 -45.63 42.83 28.28
CA ASN A 214 -44.62 43.91 28.23
C ASN A 214 -43.12 43.56 28.34
N GLU A 215 -42.19 44.26 27.68
CA GLU A 215 -42.23 45.27 26.60
C GLU A 215 -40.86 45.33 25.89
N ILE A 216 -40.80 45.85 24.66
CA ILE A 216 -39.54 46.13 23.94
C ILE A 216 -39.12 47.58 24.24
N PRO A 217 -37.82 47.85 24.48
CA PRO A 217 -37.24 49.13 24.11
C PRO A 217 -36.09 48.99 23.10
N ASP A 218 -36.29 49.64 21.95
CA ASP A 218 -35.27 50.05 21.00
C ASP A 218 -34.53 51.29 21.55
N ALA A 219 -33.21 51.34 21.37
CA ALA A 219 -32.38 52.51 21.68
C ALA A 219 -31.08 52.52 20.84
N SER A 220 -31.25 52.89 19.57
CA SER A 220 -30.35 53.73 18.77
C SER A 220 -28.91 54.01 19.25
N GLN A 221 -27.97 53.78 18.32
CA GLN A 221 -26.58 54.19 18.39
C GLN A 221 -26.41 55.71 18.30
N ALA A 222 -25.53 56.29 19.14
CA ALA A 222 -24.69 57.44 18.80
C ALA A 222 -23.62 57.68 19.88
N ASP A 223 -22.34 57.46 19.55
CA ASP A 223 -21.28 58.43 19.89
C ASP A 223 -20.08 58.28 18.94
N THR A 224 -19.28 59.34 18.83
CA THR A 224 -18.25 59.55 17.81
C THR A 224 -16.90 59.89 18.40
N GLY A 225 -15.83 59.33 17.80
CA GLY A 225 -14.58 60.08 17.61
C GLY A 225 -13.34 59.66 18.41
N SER A 226 -12.20 60.17 17.91
CA SER A 226 -10.82 59.99 18.38
C SER A 226 -10.24 58.58 18.18
N SER A 227 -9.24 58.29 17.33
CA SER A 227 -8.12 59.06 16.73
C SER A 227 -6.96 59.38 17.67
N VAL A 228 -6.06 58.41 17.84
CA VAL A 228 -4.60 58.50 18.09
C VAL A 228 -4.04 57.09 17.89
N ASP A 229 -2.78 56.81 17.55
CA ASP A 229 -1.67 57.45 16.85
C ASP A 229 -0.44 56.58 17.20
N SER A 230 0.46 56.37 16.24
CA SER A 230 1.85 55.89 16.39
C SER A 230 2.14 54.51 17.00
N GLY A 231 3.02 53.77 16.30
CA GLY A 231 3.47 52.42 16.65
C GLY A 231 4.45 51.85 15.62
N ASP A 232 5.44 52.66 15.24
CA ASP A 232 6.58 52.28 14.40
C ASP A 232 7.70 51.70 15.29
N ASP A 233 8.16 50.48 15.00
CA ASP A 233 9.60 50.16 15.00
C ASP A 233 9.86 48.85 14.24
N SER A 234 11.14 48.52 14.07
CA SER A 234 11.69 47.83 12.91
C SER A 234 12.78 46.81 13.28
N ASN A 235 13.22 46.03 12.28
CA ASN A 235 14.41 45.15 12.35
C ASN A 235 14.25 43.90 13.28
N GLU A 236 14.99 42.79 13.14
CA GLU A 236 16.27 42.57 12.46
C GLU A 236 16.32 41.37 11.49
N LYS A 237 17.25 41.50 10.54
CA LYS A 237 17.74 40.47 9.60
C LYS A 237 18.84 39.64 10.26
N ALA A 238 18.85 38.32 10.06
CA ALA A 238 20.01 37.47 10.36
C ALA A 238 20.41 36.66 9.10
N GLU A 239 21.68 36.76 8.72
CA GLU A 239 22.25 36.21 7.49
C GLU A 239 23.35 35.18 7.84
N SER A 240 23.53 34.19 6.96
CA SER A 240 24.75 33.39 6.73
C SER A 240 25.48 32.68 7.89
N VAL A 241 25.71 31.38 7.71
CA VAL A 241 27.08 30.81 7.73
C VAL A 241 27.21 29.87 6.52
N MET A 242 28.34 29.95 5.82
CA MET A 242 28.78 29.02 4.78
C MET A 242 29.87 28.13 5.39
N GLU A 243 29.91 26.85 5.01
CA GLU A 243 31.15 26.06 5.09
C GLU A 243 31.29 25.27 3.78
N ASP A 244 32.20 25.74 2.92
CA ASP A 244 32.74 24.97 1.80
C ASP A 244 33.80 23.97 2.33
N GLU A 245 33.80 22.73 1.84
CA GLU A 245 35.06 22.04 1.59
C GLU A 245 35.04 21.36 0.21
N ASP A 246 36.06 21.69 -0.58
CA ASP A 246 36.37 21.21 -1.93
C ASP A 246 37.37 20.06 -1.85
N SER A 247 37.06 18.91 -2.47
CA SER A 247 38.09 18.17 -3.23
C SER A 247 37.54 17.05 -4.13
N ARG A 248 37.50 17.35 -5.44
CA ARG A 248 38.16 16.59 -6.54
C ARG A 248 38.09 15.05 -6.56
N GLN A 249 37.57 14.50 -7.66
CA GLN A 249 38.43 13.97 -8.75
C GLN A 249 37.62 13.68 -10.03
N ASP A 250 38.07 14.22 -11.16
CA ASP A 250 37.58 13.94 -12.52
C ASP A 250 38.45 12.89 -13.22
N ALA A 251 37.83 12.13 -14.14
CA ALA A 251 38.44 11.32 -15.21
C ALA A 251 39.37 10.16 -14.74
N ASP A 252 39.46 9.01 -15.42
CA ASP A 252 39.42 8.78 -16.86
C ASP A 252 39.22 7.27 -17.11
N GLU A 253 38.29 6.86 -17.97
CA GLU A 253 38.37 5.52 -18.58
C GLU A 253 37.78 5.52 -20.00
N SER A 254 38.69 5.38 -20.96
CA SER A 254 38.45 5.39 -22.39
C SER A 254 37.75 4.12 -22.87
N GLY A 255 36.51 4.24 -23.34
CA GLY A 255 35.87 3.22 -24.17
C GLY A 255 36.25 3.38 -25.63
N GLU A 256 37.14 2.52 -26.14
CA GLU A 256 37.54 2.49 -27.55
C GLU A 256 36.36 2.24 -28.52
N SER A 257 36.47 2.80 -29.71
CA SER A 257 35.50 2.70 -30.81
C SER A 257 36.05 1.88 -31.98
N GLN A 258 35.17 1.48 -32.91
CA GLN A 258 35.45 0.92 -34.26
C GLN A 258 35.87 -0.57 -34.26
N ASP A 259 35.52 -1.42 -35.25
CA ASP A 259 34.76 -1.29 -36.52
C ASP A 259 33.86 -2.54 -36.70
N LEU A 260 32.69 -2.54 -37.37
CA LEU A 260 32.44 -2.42 -38.83
C LEU A 260 33.05 -3.54 -39.70
N SER A 261 32.27 -4.60 -39.99
CA SER A 261 32.17 -5.15 -41.35
C SER A 261 30.99 -6.13 -41.51
N THR A 262 30.29 -6.00 -42.64
CA THR A 262 29.27 -6.93 -43.16
C THR A 262 29.89 -8.04 -43.99
N ASP A 263 29.31 -9.25 -43.95
CA ASP A 263 29.12 -10.20 -45.08
C ASP A 263 28.11 -11.27 -44.58
N THR A 264 27.02 -11.66 -45.25
CA THR A 264 26.77 -12.06 -46.66
C THR A 264 27.28 -13.46 -46.99
N GLU A 265 26.49 -14.49 -46.65
CA GLU A 265 26.35 -15.81 -47.31
C GLU A 265 25.09 -16.45 -46.66
N ALA A 266 23.99 -16.82 -47.34
CA ALA A 266 23.74 -17.56 -48.58
C ALA A 266 23.74 -19.09 -48.41
N ASP A 267 22.55 -19.65 -48.13
CA ASP A 267 22.05 -21.02 -48.43
C ASP A 267 20.55 -20.99 -48.03
N VAL A 268 19.53 -21.21 -48.86
CA VAL A 268 19.25 -22.20 -49.92
C VAL A 268 19.22 -23.63 -49.40
N GLU A 269 18.06 -24.05 -48.89
CA GLU A 269 17.58 -25.39 -49.23
C GLU A 269 16.04 -25.48 -49.31
N ASP A 270 15.58 -26.15 -50.38
CA ASP A 270 14.17 -26.47 -50.67
C ASP A 270 13.71 -27.64 -49.79
N GLY A 271 12.51 -27.59 -49.21
CA GLY A 271 12.10 -28.53 -48.15
C GLY A 271 10.62 -28.87 -48.08
N LYS A 272 10.00 -29.27 -49.20
CA LYS A 272 8.59 -29.74 -49.21
C LYS A 272 8.41 -31.06 -48.45
N ASN A 273 7.56 -31.07 -47.43
CA ASN A 273 6.56 -32.12 -47.11
C ASN A 273 5.64 -31.55 -46.01
N ALA A 274 4.31 -31.45 -46.12
CA ALA A 274 3.28 -32.37 -46.61
C ALA A 274 2.98 -33.54 -45.65
N ILE A 275 1.71 -33.63 -45.23
CA ILE A 275 1.08 -34.72 -44.44
C ILE A 275 1.53 -34.68 -42.95
N GLN A 276 0.64 -34.67 -41.94
CA GLN A 276 -0.77 -35.08 -41.84
C GLN A 276 -1.58 -34.16 -40.92
#